data_AF-A0A5A7NIR0-F1
#
_entry.id   AF-A0A5A7NIR0-F1
#
_cell.length_a   1.000
_cell.length_b   1.000
_cell.length_c   1.000
_cell.angle_alpha   90.00
_cell.angle_beta   90.00
_cell.angle_gamma   90.00
#
_symmetry.space_group_name_H-M   'P 1'
#
loop_
_entity.id
_entity.type
_entity.pdbx_description
1 polymer ?
#
loop_
_entity_poly.entity_id
_entity_poly.type
_entity_poly.pdbx_seq_one_letter_code
_entity_poly.pdbx_strand_id
1 'polypeptide(L)' 'MWLHELEKDGERWRGLAAVETFFKSLKAELIWRHAWATRRETEAALFQYINGFYNPRRRHSALGWKSPLAFERKAA' A
#
# COMPACT_ATOMS: atom_id res chain seq x y z
N MET A 1 -1.72 -6.19 -8.68
CA MET A 1 -1.41 -5.55 -7.39
C MET A 1 -1.13 -4.07 -7.64
N TRP A 2 -2.22 -3.28 -7.69
CA TRP A 2 -2.28 -1.81 -7.80
C TRP A 2 -1.50 -1.02 -8.87
N LEU A 3 -0.59 -1.63 -9.64
CA LEU A 3 0.27 -0.90 -10.60
C LEU A 3 -0.06 -1.09 -12.09
N HIS A 4 -0.88 -2.08 -12.45
CA HIS A 4 -1.08 -2.43 -13.87
C HIS A 4 -2.22 -1.70 -14.58
N GLU A 5 -3.02 -0.90 -13.88
CA GLU A 5 -4.33 -0.46 -14.41
C GLU A 5 -4.48 1.06 -14.56
N LEU A 6 -3.41 1.86 -14.42
CA LEU A 6 -3.52 3.32 -14.34
C LEU A 6 -2.84 4.05 -15.51
N GLU A 7 -2.97 3.53 -16.73
CA GLU A 7 -2.53 4.23 -17.93
C GLU A 7 -3.69 4.46 -18.92
N LYS A 8 -4.62 5.34 -18.54
CA LYS A 8 -5.36 6.19 -19.48
C LYS A 8 -5.48 7.60 -18.89
N ASP A 9 -5.28 8.61 -19.73
CA ASP A 9 -5.15 10.01 -19.34
C ASP A 9 -6.32 10.48 -18.46
N GLY A 10 -5.99 10.81 -17.20
CA GLY A 10 -6.93 11.09 -16.10
C GLY A 10 -6.67 10.22 -14.86
N GLU A 11 -6.16 9.00 -15.05
CA GLU A 11 -5.83 8.05 -13.98
C GLU A 11 -4.40 8.21 -13.44
N ARG A 12 -3.51 8.84 -14.22
CA ARG A 12 -2.11 9.09 -13.86
C ARG A 12 -1.95 9.81 -12.52
N TRP A 13 -2.76 10.84 -12.26
CA TRP A 13 -2.73 11.59 -11.00
C TRP A 13 -3.29 10.76 -9.83
N ARG A 14 -4.27 9.89 -10.09
CA ARG A 14 -4.81 8.97 -9.08
C ARG A 14 -3.77 7.90 -8.70
N GLY A 15 -3.02 7.39 -9.68
CA GLY A 15 -1.93 6.44 -9.45
C GLY A 15 -0.79 7.03 -8.66
N LEU A 16 -0.35 8.25 -9.01
CA LEU A 16 0.65 8.98 -8.24
C LEU A 16 0.20 9.20 -6.79
N ALA A 17 -1.04 9.64 -6.57
CA ALA A 17 -1.58 9.84 -5.22
C ALA A 17 -1.68 8.54 -4.40
N ALA A 18 -2.03 7.42 -5.04
CA ALA A 18 -2.08 6.11 -4.40
C ALA A 18 -0.68 5.63 -3.97
N VAL A 19 0.31 5.77 -4.87
CA VAL A 19 1.72 5.44 -4.59
C VAL A 19 2.29 6.31 -3.48
N GLU A 20 2.05 7.62 -3.53
CA GLU A 20 2.49 8.54 -2.47
C GLU A 20 1.89 8.18 -1.11
N THR A 21 0.59 7.88 -1.08
CA THR A 21 -0.10 7.50 0.16
C THR A 21 0.45 6.20 0.73
N PHE A 22 0.75 5.22 -0.14
CA PHE A 22 1.41 3.98 0.26
C PHE A 22 2.76 4.26 0.92
N PHE A 23 3.66 4.98 0.25
CA PHE A 23 5.00 5.23 0.79
C PHE A 23 4.99 6.10 2.05
N LYS A 24 4.09 7.09 2.14
CA LYS A 24 3.89 7.86 3.38
C LYS A 24 3.53 6.94 4.55
N SER A 25 2.58 6.03 4.32
CA SER A 25 2.10 5.08 5.34
C SER A 25 3.18 4.07 5.72
N LEU A 26 3.86 3.48 4.74
CA LEU A 26 4.94 2.54 4.94
C LEU A 26 6.05 3.13 5.80
N LYS A 27 6.48 4.35 5.50
CA LYS A 27 7.52 5.03 6.26
C LYS A 27 7.10 5.31 7.70
N ALA A 28 5.91 5.89 7.89
CA ALA A 28 5.42 6.31 9.19
C ALA A 28 5.04 5.14 10.13
N GLU A 29 4.50 4.06 9.57
CA GLU A 29 3.98 2.93 10.34
C GLU A 29 5.01 1.82 10.55
N LEU A 30 5.95 1.64 9.61
CA LEU A 30 6.94 0.56 9.67
C LEU A 30 8.37 1.12 9.77
N ILE A 31 8.85 1.83 8.75
CA ILE A 31 10.29 2.10 8.60
C ILE A 31 10.83 2.96 9.74
N TRP A 32 10.14 4.03 10.11
CA TRP A 32 10.60 4.96 11.15
C TRP A 32 10.36 4.46 12.58
N ARG A 33 9.61 3.37 12.74
CA ARG A 33 9.26 2.81 14.06
C ARG A 33 10.23 1.72 14.52
N HIS A 34 11.13 1.27 13.66
CA HIS A 34 12.02 0.15 13.93
C HIS A 34 13.46 0.49 13.55
N ALA A 35 14.40 0.06 14.38
CA ALA A 35 15.80 -0.06 13.97
C ALA A 35 15.97 -1.42 13.27
N TRP A 36 16.71 -1.43 12.16
CA TRP A 36 16.89 -2.62 11.33
C TRP A 36 18.32 -3.11 11.46
N ALA A 37 18.52 -4.34 11.95
CA ALA A 37 19.85 -4.90 12.11
C ALA A 37 20.38 -5.45 10.78
N THR A 38 19.50 -6.00 9.94
CA THR A 38 19.88 -6.57 8.65
C THR A 38 18.87 -6.25 7.56
N ARG A 39 19.34 -6.24 6.31
CA ARG A 39 18.47 -6.12 5.14
C ARG A 39 17.40 -7.21 5.09
N ARG A 40 17.76 -8.45 5.42
CA ARG A 40 16.83 -9.60 5.38
C ARG A 40 15.66 -9.44 6.36
N GLU A 41 15.93 -8.89 7.54
CA GLU A 41 14.90 -8.55 8.52
C GLU A 41 13.94 -7.49 7.96
N THR A 42 14.46 -6.42 7.37
CA THR A 42 13.65 -5.38 6.73
C THR A 42 12.80 -5.95 5.59
N GLU A 43 13.37 -6.81 4.74
CA GLU A 43 12.64 -7.45 3.64
C GLU A 43 11.48 -8.32 4.15
N ALA A 44 11.70 -9.11 5.21
CA ALA A 44 10.65 -9.91 5.84
C ALA A 44 9.54 -9.02 6.44
N ALA A 45 9.91 -7.94 7.12
CA ALA A 45 8.95 -7.00 7.70
C ALA A 45 8.16 -6.26 6.62
N LEU A 46 8.80 -5.85 5.52
CA LEU A 46 8.15 -5.26 4.35
C LEU A 46 7.14 -6.23 3.74
N PHE A 47 7.53 -7.48 3.53
CA PHE A 47 6.64 -8.52 3.01
C PHE A 47 5.40 -8.68 3.88
N GLN A 48 5.60 -8.79 5.20
CA GLN A 48 4.50 -8.95 6.14
C GLN A 48 3.62 -7.70 6.24
N TYR A 49 4.22 -6.51 6.19
CA TYR A 49 3.45 -5.27 6.19
C TYR A 49 2.59 -5.16 4.94
N ILE A 50 3.13 -5.44 3.75
CA ILE A 50 2.39 -5.32 2.48
C ILE A 50 1.29 -6.39 2.38
N ASN A 51 1.66 -7.66 2.54
CA ASN A 51 0.76 -8.79 2.26
C ASN A 51 -0.07 -9.21 3.47
N GLY A 52 0.46 -9.05 4.69
CA GLY A 52 -0.25 -9.42 5.92
C GLY A 52 -1.14 -8.31 6.48
N PHE A 53 -0.86 -7.04 6.14
CA PHE A 53 -1.58 -5.90 6.71
C PHE A 53 -2.12 -4.90 5.67
N TYR A 54 -1.25 -4.23 4.91
CA TYR A 54 -1.61 -3.09 4.06
C TYR A 54 -2.68 -3.48 3.03
N ASN A 55 -2.37 -4.44 2.15
CA ASN A 55 -3.29 -4.86 1.10
C ASN A 55 -4.60 -5.49 1.64
N PRO A 56 -4.56 -6.46 2.57
CA PRO A 56 -5.78 -7.14 2.99
C PRO A 56 -6.62 -6.35 4.01
N ARG A 57 -6.01 -5.52 4.86
CA ARG A 57 -6.65 -5.03 6.10
C ARG A 57 -6.64 -3.52 6.28
N ARG A 58 -5.63 -2.80 5.79
CA ARG A 58 -5.51 -1.35 6.04
C ARG A 58 -6.61 -0.59 5.33
N ARG A 59 -7.40 0.20 6.07
CA ARG A 59 -8.54 0.94 5.52
C ARG A 59 -8.11 2.30 5.00
N HIS A 60 -8.65 2.69 3.85
CA HIS A 60 -8.40 3.99 3.23
C HIS A 60 -9.71 4.77 3.09
N SER A 61 -9.74 6.02 3.56
CA SER A 61 -10.92 6.90 3.43
C SER A 61 -11.30 7.10 1.97
N ALA A 62 -10.31 7.26 1.09
CA ALA A 62 -10.49 7.36 -0.36
C ALA A 62 -11.14 6.10 -1.00
N LEU A 63 -11.05 4.95 -0.34
CA LEU A 63 -11.66 3.68 -0.79
C LEU A 63 -12.99 3.37 -0.06
N GLY A 64 -13.59 4.38 0.57
CA GLY A 64 -14.81 4.19 1.39
C GLY A 64 -14.55 3.30 2.61
N TRP A 65 -13.40 3.50 3.26
CA TRP A 65 -12.96 2.74 4.44
C TRP A 65 -12.77 1.24 4.19
N LYS A 66 -12.52 0.85 2.94
CA LYS A 66 -12.15 -0.53 2.56
C LYS A 66 -10.63 -0.67 2.48
N SER A 67 -10.17 -1.92 2.56
CA SER A 67 -8.78 -2.25 2.21
C SER A 67 -8.56 -2.28 0.71
N PRO A 68 -7.31 -2.10 0.23
CA PRO A 68 -6.98 -2.19 -1.19
C PRO A 68 -7.53 -3.45 -1.84
N LEU A 69 -7.32 -4.62 -1.20
CA LEU A 69 -7.81 -5.90 -1.71
C LEU A 69 -9.34 -5.98 -1.71
N ALA A 70 -10.01 -5.48 -0.66
CA ALA A 70 -11.47 -5.49 -0.57
C ALA A 70 -12.12 -4.50 -1.57
N PHE A 71 -11.40 -3.46 -1.96
CA PHE A 71 -11.82 -2.52 -2.99
C PHE A 71 -11.70 -3.16 -4.38
N GLU A 72 -10.54 -3.75 -4.71
CA GLU A 72 -10.32 -4.46 -5.99
C GLU A 72 -11.37 -5.57 -6.20
N ARG A 73 -11.66 -6.39 -5.18
CA ARG A 73 -12.66 -7.46 -5.24
C ARG A 73 -14.10 -7.01 -5.49
N LYS A 74 -14.43 -5.74 -5.25
CA LYS A 74 -15.76 -5.18 -5.51
C LYS A 74 -15.85 -4.46 -6.85
N ALA A 75 -14.71 -4.18 -7.48
CA ALA A 75 -14.62 -3.54 -8.78
C ALA A 75 -14.61 -4.57 -9.93
N ALA A 76 -14.22 -5.82 -9.63
CA ALA A 76 -14.35 -6.99 -10.51
C ALA A 76 -15.76 -7.57 -10.47
#